data_AF-A0AA88CPZ4-F1
#
_entry.id   AF-A0AA88CPZ4-F1
#
_cell.length_a   1.000
_cell.length_b   1.000
_cell.length_c   1.000
_cell.angle_alpha   90.00
_cell.angle_beta   90.00
_cell.angle_gamma   90.00
#
_symmetry.space_group_name_H-M   'P 1'
#
loop_
_entity.id
_entity.type
_entity.pdbx_description
1 polymer ?
#
loop_
_entity_poly.entity_id
_entity_poly.type
_entity_poly.pdbx_seq_one_letter_code
_entity_poly.pdbx_strand_id
1 'polypeptide(L)'
;MGNTDEADATLVWDLTVLGWEVNYKEEFVPNDEGSYTIIVQKAKKMGSNQGPLRNTFRSNEPGKVVLTIENTSSKKKKVLYRHKTKKQCPSF
;
A
#
# COMPACT_ATOMS: atom_id res chain seq x y z
N MET A 1 5.92 3.64 -4.29
CA MET A 1 4.70 3.78 -5.12
C MET A 1 4.93 2.95 -6.37
N GLY A 2 4.19 1.87 -6.58
CA GLY A 2 4.21 1.12 -7.83
C GLY A 2 3.00 1.53 -8.67
N ASN A 3 3.21 1.79 -9.97
CA ASN A 3 2.12 2.03 -10.91
C ASN A 3 1.50 0.68 -11.31
N THR A 4 0.18 0.66 -11.46
CA THR A 4 -0.59 -0.46 -12.02
C THR A 4 -1.26 0.06 -13.29
N ASP A 5 -0.49 0.12 -14.37
CA ASP A 5 -0.90 0.68 -15.68
C ASP A 5 -1.82 -0.26 -16.49
N GLU A 6 -2.10 -1.47 -15.98
CA GLU A 6 -2.97 -2.48 -16.61
C GLU A 6 -4.05 -2.96 -15.62
N ALA A 7 -5.26 -3.19 -16.15
CA ALA A 7 -6.34 -3.88 -15.45
C ALA A 7 -5.96 -5.34 -15.15
N ASP A 8 -6.48 -5.89 -14.04
CA ASP A 8 -6.24 -7.26 -13.55
C ASP A 8 -4.79 -7.56 -13.11
N ALA A 9 -4.27 -6.69 -12.25
CA ALA A 9 -2.98 -6.85 -11.61
C ALA A 9 -3.14 -7.09 -10.10
N THR A 10 -2.24 -7.90 -9.54
CA THR A 10 -2.13 -8.08 -8.09
C THR A 10 -0.85 -7.44 -7.59
N LEU A 11 -0.98 -6.42 -6.75
CA LEU A 11 0.14 -5.81 -6.04
C LEU A 11 0.32 -6.47 -4.69
N VAL A 12 1.54 -6.87 -4.36
CA VAL A 12 1.93 -7.36 -3.04
C VAL A 12 3.01 -6.45 -2.48
N TRP A 13 2.92 -6.08 -1.21
CA TRP A 13 3.95 -5.29 -0.54
C TRP A 13 4.22 -5.75 0.88
N ASP A 14 5.47 -5.53 1.30
CA ASP A 14 5.93 -5.65 2.68
C ASP A 14 6.28 -4.24 3.19
N LEU A 15 5.91 -3.91 4.43
CA LEU A 15 6.24 -2.65 5.08
C LEU A 15 6.62 -2.89 6.55
N THR A 16 7.69 -2.25 7.02
CA THR A 16 8.05 -2.19 8.43
C THR A 16 8.51 -0.80 8.84
N VAL A 17 8.29 -0.46 10.11
CA VAL A 17 8.61 0.83 10.69
C VAL A 17 9.62 0.60 11.80
N LEU A 18 10.75 1.30 11.73
CA LEU A 18 11.79 1.28 12.75
C LEU A 18 11.74 2.60 13.54
N GLY A 19 11.91 2.49 14.86
CA GLY A 19 11.78 3.61 15.79
C GLY A 19 10.39 3.71 16.42
N TRP A 20 9.85 4.92 16.52
CA TRP A 20 8.60 5.20 17.23
C TRP A 20 7.35 4.96 16.37
N GLU A 21 6.17 4.90 17.01
CA GLU A 21 4.87 4.63 16.36
C GLU A 21 4.49 5.65 15.28
N VAL A 22 3.97 5.19 14.14
CA VAL A 22 3.37 6.00 13.06
C VAL A 22 1.91 5.64 12.88
N ASN A 23 1.12 6.54 12.29
CA ASN A 23 -0.18 6.15 11.74
C ASN A 23 0.02 5.66 10.29
N TYR A 24 -0.62 4.56 9.96
CA TYR A 24 -0.49 3.92 8.67
C TYR A 24 -1.86 3.58 8.09
N LYS A 25 -2.09 3.94 6.82
CA LYS A 25 -3.28 3.56 6.05
C LYS A 25 -2.92 3.16 4.63
N GLU A 26 -3.82 2.42 4.00
CA GLU A 26 -3.68 1.95 2.62
C GLU A 26 -4.95 2.27 1.84
N GLU A 27 -4.79 2.88 0.67
CA GLU A 27 -5.88 3.27 -0.22
C GLU A 27 -5.56 2.84 -1.65
N PHE A 28 -6.56 2.42 -2.41
CA PHE A 28 -6.45 2.28 -3.85
C PHE A 28 -7.17 3.45 -4.51
N VAL A 29 -6.44 4.14 -5.38
CA VAL A 29 -6.93 5.28 -6.15
C VAL A 29 -7.00 4.85 -7.62
N PRO A 30 -8.20 4.62 -8.16
CA PRO A 30 -8.39 4.36 -9.58
C PRO A 30 -7.89 5.53 -10.43
N ASN A 31 -7.47 5.26 -11.66
CA ASN A 31 -7.11 6.30 -12.62
C ASN A 31 -8.34 6.99 -13.23
N ASP A 32 -9.49 6.31 -13.26
CA ASP A 32 -10.75 6.89 -13.74
C ASP A 32 -11.27 7.94 -12.75
N GLU A 33 -11.47 9.17 -13.22
CA GLU A 33 -11.96 10.30 -12.41
C GLU A 33 -13.37 10.08 -11.88
N GLY A 34 -14.18 9.21 -12.51
CA GLY A 34 -15.52 8.84 -12.06
C GLY A 34 -15.55 7.78 -10.94
N SER A 35 -14.43 7.13 -10.64
CA SER A 35 -14.34 6.04 -9.68
C SER A 35 -14.01 6.51 -8.26
N TYR A 36 -14.42 5.74 -7.26
CA TYR A 36 -14.16 6.04 -5.85
C TYR A 36 -12.80 5.50 -5.39
N THR A 37 -12.15 6.23 -4.47
CA THR A 37 -11.01 5.69 -3.72
C THR A 37 -11.48 4.58 -2.78
N ILE A 38 -10.80 3.43 -2.83
CA ILE A 38 -11.11 2.26 -2.01
C ILE A 38 -10.18 2.25 -0.80
N ILE A 39 -10.74 2.15 0.41
CA ILE A 39 -9.97 1.96 1.64
C ILE A 39 -9.54 0.50 1.71
N VAL A 40 -8.26 0.22 1.48
CA VAL A 40 -7.68 -1.14 1.57
C VAL A 40 -7.41 -1.49 3.03
N GLN A 41 -6.85 -0.54 3.79
CA GLN A 41 -6.61 -0.69 5.21
C GLN A 41 -6.91 0.64 5.91
N LYS A 42 -7.88 0.61 6.83
CA LYS A 42 -8.18 1.75 7.69
C LYS A 42 -6.96 2.12 8.52
N ALA A 43 -6.79 3.41 8.77
CA ALA A 43 -5.70 3.96 9.55
C ALA A 43 -5.52 3.21 10.88
N LYS A 44 -4.30 2.73 11.13
CA LYS A 44 -3.89 2.06 12.37
C LYS A 44 -2.54 2.56 12.83
N LYS A 45 -2.27 2.45 14.12
CA LYS A 45 -0.92 2.66 14.65
C LYS A 45 -0.03 1.47 14.31
N MET A 46 1.19 1.74 13.87
CA MET A 46 2.25 0.75 13.70
C MET A 46 3.52 1.22 14.40
N GLY A 47 4.17 0.34 15.15
CA GLY A 47 5.40 0.65 15.89
C GLY A 47 6.50 -0.39 15.64
N SER A 48 7.70 -0.12 16.15
CA SER A 48 8.88 -0.99 15.98
C SER A 48 8.74 -2.41 16.52
N ASN A 49 7.79 -2.63 17.43
CA ASN A 49 7.58 -3.93 18.06
C ASN A 49 6.77 -4.87 17.15
N GLN A 50 6.26 -4.38 16.03
CA GLN A 50 5.58 -5.19 15.02
C GLN A 50 6.59 -5.56 13.93
N GLY A 51 6.64 -6.85 13.58
CA GLY A 51 7.42 -7.33 12.44
C GLY A 51 6.91 -6.76 11.10
N PRO A 52 7.57 -7.10 9.97
CA PRO A 52 7.13 -6.66 8.66
C PRO A 52 5.67 -7.07 8.38
N LEU A 53 4.83 -6.09 8.06
CA LEU A 53 3.46 -6.30 7.60
C LEU A 53 3.51 -6.61 6.10
N ARG A 54 2.87 -7.71 5.69
CA ARG A 54 2.60 -7.99 4.28
C ARG A 54 1.13 -7.77 3.96
N ASN A 55 0.83 -7.06 2.87
CA ASN A 55 -0.51 -7.00 2.31
C ASN A 55 -0.52 -7.18 0.78
N THR A 56 -1.70 -7.44 0.23
CA THR A 56 -1.94 -7.62 -1.20
C THR A 56 -3.24 -6.93 -1.61
N PHE A 57 -3.27 -6.39 -2.81
CA PHE A 57 -4.48 -5.84 -3.40
C PHE A 57 -4.57 -6.22 -4.87
N ARG A 58 -5.75 -6.69 -5.28
CA ARG A 58 -6.08 -6.98 -6.68
C ARG A 58 -7.05 -5.91 -7.16
N SER A 59 -6.74 -5.28 -8.28
CA SER A 59 -7.65 -4.37 -8.96
C SER A 59 -8.00 -4.90 -10.34
N ASN A 60 -9.26 -4.69 -10.73
CA ASN A 60 -9.73 -4.97 -12.09
C ASN A 60 -9.70 -3.70 -12.97
N GLU A 61 -9.24 -2.58 -12.43
CA GLU A 61 -9.11 -1.30 -13.12
C GLU A 61 -7.68 -0.75 -12.93
N PRO A 62 -7.19 0.08 -13.87
CA PRO A 62 -5.91 0.78 -13.72
C PRO A 62 -5.95 1.77 -12.55
N GLY A 63 -4.86 1.86 -11.81
CA GLY A 63 -4.80 2.72 -10.63
C GLY A 63 -3.51 2.55 -9.86
N LYS A 64 -3.51 3.03 -8.61
CA LYS A 64 -2.35 2.91 -7.71
C LYS A 64 -2.79 2.61 -6.28
N VAL A 65 -1.99 1.81 -5.59
CA VAL A 65 -2.07 1.68 -4.13
C VAL A 65 -1.19 2.77 -3.50
N VAL A 66 -1.80 3.56 -2.63
CA VAL A 66 -1.17 4.63 -1.84
C VAL A 66 -0.97 4.13 -0.41
N LEU A 67 0.30 4.01 -0.01
CA LEU A 67 0.69 3.71 1.36
C LEU A 67 0.97 5.03 2.07
N THR A 68 0.14 5.43 3.02
CA THR A 68 0.33 6.67 3.78
C THR A 68 0.96 6.35 5.13
N ILE A 69 2.13 6.94 5.39
CA ILE A 69 2.80 6.86 6.69
C ILE A 69 2.84 8.27 7.29
N GLU A 70 2.06 8.51 8.32
CA GLU A 70 2.01 9.79 9.02
C GLU A 70 2.89 9.73 10.27
N ASN A 71 3.88 10.63 10.30
CA ASN A 71 4.73 10.84 11.46
C ASN A 71 4.18 11.97 12.34
N THR A 72 3.47 11.61 13.41
CA THR A 72 2.93 12.57 14.39
C THR A 72 3.95 13.06 15.42
N SER A 73 5.23 12.65 15.32
CA SER A 73 6.28 13.10 16.24
C SER A 73 7.46 13.76 15.51
N SER A 74 8.21 14.61 16.22
CA SER A 74 9.41 15.27 15.68
C SER A 74 10.64 14.36 15.59
N LYS A 75 10.55 13.13 16.10
CA LYS A 75 11.65 12.16 16.05
C LYS A 75 11.75 11.57 14.64
N LYS A 76 12.98 11.39 14.16
CA LYS A 76 13.24 10.69 12.89
C LYS A 76 12.79 9.23 13.02
N LYS A 77 12.07 8.76 12.01
CA LYS A 77 11.61 7.37 11.88
C LYS A 77 12.07 6.82 10.55
N LYS A 78 12.34 5.51 10.49
CA LYS A 78 12.78 4.85 9.27
C LYS A 78 11.72 3.86 8.84
N VAL A 79 11.31 3.94 7.58
CA VAL A 79 10.36 2.99 6.98
C VAL A 79 11.12 2.19 5.94
N LEU A 80 10.95 0.87 5.97
CA LEU A 80 11.45 -0.03 4.94
C LEU A 80 10.26 -0.65 4.24
N TYR A 81 10.30 -0.69 2.92
CA TYR A 81 9.24 -1.28 2.14
C TYR A 81 9.81 -2.05 0.94
N ARG A 82 9.03 -3.00 0.45
CA ARG A 82 9.25 -3.68 -0.83
C ARG A 82 7.90 -3.96 -1.44
N HIS A 83 7.80 -3.90 -2.77
CA HIS A 83 6.61 -4.34 -3.47
C HIS A 83 6.95 -5.18 -4.69
N LYS A 84 5.98 -5.96 -5.14
CA LYS A 84 6.00 -6.71 -6.40
C LYS A 84 4.62 -6.67 -7.03
N THR A 85 4.58 -6.39 -8.32
CA THR A 85 3.35 -6.51 -9.13
C THR A 85 3.37 -7.85 -9.84
N LYS A 86 2.25 -8.58 -9.80
CA LYS A 86 2.00 -9.77 -10.58
C LYS A 86 0.91 -9.46 -11.60
N LYS A 87 1.22 -9.63 -12.89
CA LYS A 87 0.21 -9.60 -13.94
C LYS A 87 -0.54 -10.93 -13.96
N GLN A 88 -1.85 -10.93 -14.15
CA GLN A 88 -2.49 -12.16 -14.60
C GLN A 88 -2.06 -12.43 -16.05
N CYS A 89 -1.60 -13.65 -16.31
CA CYS A 89 -1.56 -14.14 -17.68
C CYS A 89 -3.02 -14.44 -18.04
N PRO A 90 -3.57 -13.90 -19.16
CA PRO A 90 -4.89 -14.31 -19.60
C PRO A 90 -4.81 -15.81 -19.89
N SER A 91 -5.51 -16.62 -19.09
CA SER A 91 -5.73 -18.03 -19.42
C SER A 91 -6.61 -18.08 -20.67
N PHE A 92 -6.04 -18.56 -21.77
CA PHE A 92 -6.72 -18.84 -23.04
C PHE A 92 -7.75 -19.97 -22.90
#